data_AF-A0A382YD17-F1
#
_entry.id   AF-A0A382YD17-F1
#
_cell.length_a   1.000
_cell.length_b   1.000
_cell.length_c   1.000
_cell.angle_alpha   90.00
_cell.angle_beta   90.00
_cell.angle_gamma   90.00
#
_symmetry.space_group_name_H-M   'P 1'
#
loop_
_entity.id
_entity.type
_entity.pdbx_description
1 polymer ?
#
loop_
_entity_poly.entity_id
_entity_poly.type
_entity_poly.pdbx_seq_one_letter_code
_entity_poly.pdbx_strand_id
1 'polypeptide(L)' 'MLGINNSDEAVVLNIATWHPDETVTINLKGPIVYHKDTLQARQVIPLNAPDLSLAHPMGN' A
#
# COMPACT_ATOMS: atom_id res chain seq x y z
N MET A 1 7.36 14.87 5.91
CA MET A 1 7.80 14.04 4.75
C MET A 1 8.59 12.88 5.31
N LEU A 2 8.55 11.67 4.74
CA LEU A 2 9.17 10.46 5.35
C LEU A 2 10.71 10.42 5.30
N GLY A 3 11.36 11.46 4.76
CA GLY A 3 12.82 11.53 4.67
C GLY A 3 13.46 10.53 3.71
N ILE A 4 12.67 9.91 2.82
CA ILE A 4 13.14 8.96 1.80
C ILE A 4 13.88 9.73 0.70
N ASN A 5 15.14 9.40 0.49
CA ASN A 5 16.02 10.04 -0.50
C ASN A 5 16.26 9.15 -1.72
N ASN A 6 16.12 7.82 -1.57
CA ASN A 6 16.18 6.86 -2.67
C ASN A 6 15.17 5.72 -2.47
N SER A 7 14.91 4.94 -3.52
CA SER A 7 13.93 3.85 -3.49
C SER A 7 14.29 2.74 -2.52
N ASP A 8 15.58 2.49 -2.30
CA ASP A 8 16.05 1.38 -1.47
C ASP A 8 15.77 1.62 0.01
N GLU A 9 15.46 2.84 0.44
CA GLU A 9 15.06 3.17 1.81
C GLU A 9 13.57 2.90 2.07
N ALA A 10 12.77 2.82 1.00
CA ALA A 10 11.32 2.75 1.06
C ALA A 10 10.81 1.32 0.98
N VAL A 11 9.74 1.04 1.71
CA VAL A 11 8.91 -0.16 1.51
C VAL A 11 7.46 0.28 1.32
N VAL A 12 6.79 -0.40 0.39
CA VAL A 12 5.38 -0.18 0.07
C VAL A 12 4.60 -1.42 0.49
N LEU A 13 3.62 -1.23 1.37
CA LEU A 13 2.70 -2.26 1.82
C LEU A 13 1.29 -1.87 1.40
N ASN A 14 0.50 -2.83 0.92
CA ASN A 14 -0.93 -2.62 0.73
C ASN A 14 -1.71 -3.35 1.83
N ILE A 15 -2.89 -2.82 2.14
CA ILE A 15 -3.79 -3.41 3.13
C ILE A 15 -4.62 -4.48 2.42
N ALA A 16 -4.58 -5.70 2.95
CA ALA A 16 -5.46 -6.78 2.54
C ALA A 16 -6.76 -6.74 3.35
N THR A 17 -7.89 -6.98 2.69
CA THR A 17 -9.19 -7.21 3.29
C THR A 17 -9.57 -8.66 3.05
N TRP A 18 -9.74 -9.40 4.14
CA TRP A 18 -10.29 -10.75 4.13
C TRP A 18 -11.81 -10.69 4.15
N HIS A 19 -12.47 -11.38 3.24
CA HIS A 19 -13.93 -11.40 3.12
C HIS A 19 -14.54 -12.69 3.70
N PRO A 20 -15.84 -12.70 4.03
CA PRO A 20 -16.51 -13.90 4.56
C PRO A 20 -16.52 -15.11 3.60
N ASP A 21 -16.36 -14.88 2.29
CA ASP A 21 -16.28 -15.92 1.27
C ASP A 21 -14.85 -16.43 1.03
N GLU A 22 -13.96 -16.17 1.98
CA GLU A 22 -12.53 -16.53 1.96
C GLU A 22 -11.73 -15.89 0.82
N THR A 23 -12.31 -14.93 0.10
CA THR A 23 -11.56 -14.12 -0.86
C THR A 23 -10.73 -13.05 -0.15
N VAL A 24 -9.62 -12.68 -0.78
CA VAL A 24 -8.77 -11.58 -0.31
C VAL A 24 -8.72 -10.51 -1.39
N THR A 25 -8.96 -9.26 -0.99
CA THR A 25 -8.74 -8.11 -1.87
C THR A 25 -7.71 -7.16 -1.29
N ILE A 26 -6.95 -6.50 -2.16
CA ILE A 26 -5.89 -5.57 -1.82
C ILE A 26 -6.35 -4.14 -2.16
N ASN A 27 -6.18 -3.21 -1.22
CA ASN A 27 -6.36 -1.79 -1.46
C ASN A 27 -5.13 -1.19 -2.15
N LEU A 28 -5.22 -0.92 -3.45
CA LEU A 28 -4.15 -0.27 -4.23
C LEU A 28 -4.22 1.26 -4.21
N LYS A 29 -5.33 1.86 -3.75
CA LYS A 29 -5.53 3.32 -3.70
C LYS A 29 -4.89 3.96 -2.47
N GLY A 30 -4.56 3.18 -1.45
CA GLY A 30 -4.07 3.69 -0.17
C GLY A 30 -2.92 2.86 0.42
N PRO A 31 -1.79 2.69 -0.29
CA PRO A 31 -0.63 2.00 0.26
C PRO A 31 -0.09 2.70 1.50
N ILE A 32 0.54 1.92 2.36
CA ILE A 32 1.41 2.38 3.43
C ILE A 32 2.83 2.43 2.87
N VAL A 33 3.46 3.60 2.91
CA VAL A 33 4.89 3.77 2.63
C VAL A 33 5.60 3.95 3.96
N TYR A 34 6.67 3.19 4.20
CA TYR A 34 7.53 3.40 5.37
C TYR A 34 9.00 3.40 5.02
N HIS A 35 9.77 4.18 5.77
CA HIS A 35 11.23 4.24 5.69
C HIS A 35 11.83 3.15 6.57
N LYS A 36 12.66 2.27 6.02
CA LYS A 36 13.17 1.08 6.73
C LYS A 36 13.97 1.42 7.98
N ASP A 37 14.84 2.42 7.93
CA ASP A 37 15.74 2.70 9.05
C ASP A 37 15.08 3.55 10.15
N THR A 38 14.30 4.57 9.77
CA THR A 38 13.66 5.47 10.75
C THR A 38 12.33 4.93 11.29
N LEU A 39 11.78 3.90 10.66
CA LEU A 39 10.47 3.30 10.96
C LEU A 39 9.30 4.30 10.88
N GLN A 40 9.51 5.46 10.26
CA GLN A 40 8.42 6.40 9.99
C GLN A 40 7.58 5.90 8.82
N ALA A 41 6.26 5.92 9.00
CA ALA A 41 5.31 5.42 8.02
C ALA A 41 4.18 6.42 7.77
N ARG A 42 3.58 6.33 6.58
CA ARG A 42 2.36 7.07 6.24
C ARG A 42 1.53 6.29 5.22
N GLN A 43 0.21 6.32 5.41
CA GLN A 43 -0.72 5.94 4.34
C GLN A 43 -0.86 7.09 3.35
N VAL A 44 -0.62 6.82 2.08
CA VAL A 44 -0.62 7.82 1.01
C VAL A 44 -1.63 7.46 -0.07
N ILE A 45 -2.19 8.48 -0.73
CA ILE A 45 -3.03 8.29 -1.92
C ILE A 45 -2.17 8.70 -3.13
N PRO A 46 -1.83 7.77 -4.03
CA PRO A 46 -1.05 8.10 -5.22
C PRO A 46 -1.89 8.95 -6.19
N LEU A 47 -1.23 9.77 -7.01
CA LEU A 47 -1.94 10.68 -7.91
C LEU A 47 -2.80 9.94 -8.95
N ASN A 48 -2.36 8.76 -9.37
CA ASN A 48 -3.11 7.86 -10.26
C ASN A 48 -4.09 6.94 -9.50
N ALA A 49 -4.43 7.22 -8.23
CA ALA A 49 -5.42 6.47 -7.48
C ALA A 49 -6.78 6.30 -8.19
N PRO A 50 -7.28 7.26 -9.01
CA PRO A 50 -8.50 7.04 -9.81
C PRO A 50 -8.43 5.79 -10.69
N ASP A 51 -7.25 5.45 -11.23
CA ASP A 51 -7.01 4.31 -12.13
C ASP A 51 -6.76 2.99 -11.38
N LEU A 52 -6.57 3.04 -10.06
CA LEU A 52 -6.26 1.88 -9.22
C LEU A 52 -7.53 1.30 -8.59
N SER A 53 -7.56 -0.01 -8.38
CA SER A 53 -8.68 -0.69 -7.69
C SER A 53 -8.58 -0.53 -6.17
N LEU A 54 -9.71 -0.24 -5.52
CA LEU A 54 -9.83 -0.27 -4.05
C LEU A 54 -9.91 -1.70 -3.51
N ALA A 55 -10.44 -2.62 -4.31
CA ALA A 55 -10.60 -4.03 -3.97
C ALA A 55 -10.04 -4.86 -5.11
N HIS A 56 -8.71 -4.85 -5.26
CA HIS A 56 -8.04 -5.66 -6.28
C HIS A 56 -8.02 -7.12 -5.82
N PRO A 57 -8.52 -8.09 -6.60
CA PRO A 57 -8.47 -9.49 -6.18
C PRO A 57 -7.02 -9.94 -6.00
N MET A 58 -6.72 -10.58 -4.87
CA MET A 58 -5.47 -11.30 -4.69
C MET A 58 -5.63 -12.63 -5.41
N GLY A 59 -4.88 -12.85 -6.50
CA GLY A 59 -4.87 -14.15 -7.17
C GLY A 59 -4.29 -15.21 -6.23
N ASN A 60 -4.95 -16.37 -6.17
CA ASN A 60 -4.41 -17.57 -5.52
C ASN A 60 -3.36 -18.23 -6.43
#